data_AF-A0AA51XG94-F1
#
_entry.id   AF-A0AA51XG94-F1
#
_cell.length_a   1.000
_cell.length_b   1.000
_cell.length_c   1.000
_cell.angle_alpha   90.00
_cell.angle_beta   90.00
_cell.angle_gamma   90.00
#
_symmetry.space_group_name_H-M   'P 1'
#
loop_
_entity.id
_entity.type
_entity.pdbx_description
1 polymer ?
#
loop_
_entity_poly.entity_id
_entity_poly.type
_entity_poly.pdbx_seq_one_letter_code
_entity_poly.pdbx_strand_id
1 'polypeptide(L)'
;MKRSKTKHATEIGILKAQLKQCWDFEETFGYVTKFKREQVLGLPKTHYYDAVSICCEDGELVQQGKHVLRKRHVASGDYQQTKGIRSEKRIPVGKLFGLKKHDFVQTPQGTGFVKGKRSSGYFALETILGDKVHASANIKKNTVRISARTTTLTQLMEAAIPLGTKVPSILAVN
;
A
#
# COMPACT_ATOMS: atom_id res chain seq x y z
N MET A 1 -25.97 -12.62 24.51
CA MET A 1 -24.95 -13.70 24.65
C MET A 1 -23.56 -13.09 24.41
N LYS A 2 -22.67 -13.07 25.41
CA LYS A 2 -21.30 -12.54 25.24
C LYS A 2 -20.54 -13.46 24.27
N ARG A 3 -19.92 -12.90 23.23
CA ARG A 3 -19.07 -13.66 22.31
C ARG A 3 -17.88 -14.25 23.07
N SER A 4 -17.59 -15.53 22.84
CA SER A 4 -16.40 -16.19 23.39
C SER A 4 -15.14 -15.44 22.93
N LYS A 5 -14.24 -15.15 23.88
CA LYS A 5 -12.94 -14.50 23.62
C LYS A 5 -11.96 -15.39 22.85
N THR A 6 -12.23 -16.70 22.75
CA THR A 6 -11.31 -17.67 22.14
C THR A 6 -11.57 -17.93 20.66
N LYS A 7 -12.66 -17.40 20.09
CA LYS A 7 -13.06 -17.66 18.70
C LYS A 7 -11.90 -17.52 17.71
N HIS A 8 -11.18 -16.38 17.76
CA HIS A 8 -10.07 -16.12 16.84
C HIS A 8 -8.88 -17.06 17.07
N ALA A 9 -8.54 -17.37 18.31
CA ALA A 9 -7.46 -18.31 18.61
C ALA A 9 -7.78 -19.72 18.09
N THR A 10 -9.04 -20.16 18.24
CA THR A 10 -9.52 -21.44 17.71
C THR A 10 -9.51 -21.45 16.17
N GLU A 11 -9.99 -20.39 15.52
CA GLU A 11 -9.95 -20.26 14.05
C GLU A 11 -8.51 -20.34 13.51
N ILE A 12 -7.56 -19.63 14.14
CA ILE A 12 -6.14 -19.68 13.77
C ILE A 12 -5.55 -21.07 14.02
N GLY A 13 -5.94 -21.75 15.10
CA GLY A 13 -5.51 -23.12 15.39
C GLY A 13 -5.95 -24.11 14.31
N ILE A 14 -7.21 -24.02 13.87
CA ILE A 14 -7.77 -24.86 12.79
C ILE A 14 -7.02 -24.59 11.48
N LEU A 15 -6.81 -23.32 11.12
CA LEU A 15 -6.06 -22.96 9.92
C LEU A 15 -4.63 -23.50 9.98
N LYS A 16 -3.93 -23.36 11.11
CA LYS A 16 -2.56 -23.90 11.27
C LYS A 16 -2.55 -25.42 11.05
N ALA A 17 -3.51 -26.15 11.62
CA ALA A 17 -3.60 -27.60 11.48
C ALA A 17 -3.86 -28.02 10.01
N GLN A 18 -4.74 -27.31 9.30
CA GLN A 18 -5.00 -27.57 7.88
C GLN A 18 -3.78 -27.25 7.00
N LEU A 19 -3.11 -26.13 7.24
CA LEU A 19 -1.92 -25.75 6.48
C LEU A 19 -0.80 -26.79 6.62
N LYS A 20 -0.59 -27.34 7.82
CA LYS A 20 0.39 -28.43 8.07
C LYS A 20 0.14 -29.68 7.24
N GLN A 21 -1.11 -29.95 6.88
CA GLN A 21 -1.46 -31.13 6.08
C GLN A 21 -1.29 -30.91 4.59
N CYS A 22 -1.37 -29.66 4.13
CA CYS A 22 -1.41 -29.33 2.71
C CYS A 22 -0.10 -28.78 2.14
N TRP A 23 0.77 -28.21 2.98
CA TRP A 23 2.04 -27.63 2.54
C TRP A 23 3.21 -28.16 3.34
N ASP A 24 4.34 -28.28 2.65
CA ASP A 24 5.64 -28.52 3.27
C ASP A 24 6.24 -27.17 3.70
N PHE A 25 6.60 -27.06 4.98
CA PHE A 25 7.22 -25.87 5.55
C PHE A 25 7.93 -26.19 6.86
N GLU A 26 8.95 -25.40 7.17
CA GLU A 26 9.65 -25.48 8.45
C GLU A 26 9.00 -24.58 9.49
N GLU A 27 8.66 -25.14 10.66
CA GLU A 27 8.12 -24.36 11.76
C GLU A 27 9.23 -23.57 12.47
N THR A 28 9.01 -22.27 12.63
CA THR A 28 9.87 -21.39 13.43
C THR A 28 9.09 -20.71 14.54
N PHE A 29 9.81 -20.22 15.55
CA PHE A 29 9.23 -19.56 16.71
C PHE A 29 9.57 -18.08 16.74
N GLY A 30 8.67 -17.26 17.29
CA GLY A 30 8.86 -15.81 17.36
C GLY A 30 10.11 -15.36 18.12
N TYR A 31 10.63 -16.16 19.06
CA TYR A 31 11.88 -15.84 19.74
C TYR A 31 13.11 -16.10 18.84
N VAL A 32 13.06 -17.13 17.98
CA VAL A 32 14.11 -17.43 16.99
C VAL A 32 14.17 -16.31 15.96
N THR A 33 13.02 -15.91 15.40
CA THR A 33 12.95 -14.84 14.40
C THR A 33 13.37 -13.50 14.97
N LYS A 34 13.05 -13.23 16.23
CA LYS A 34 13.52 -12.04 16.96
C LYS A 34 15.04 -12.06 17.13
N PHE A 35 15.61 -13.17 17.58
CA PHE A 35 17.06 -13.31 17.75
C PHE A 35 17.80 -13.11 16.43
N LYS A 36 17.38 -13.79 15.36
CA LYS A 36 17.95 -13.61 14.01
C LYS A 36 17.87 -12.15 13.56
N ARG A 37 16.70 -11.51 13.70
CA ARG A 37 16.51 -10.11 13.30
C ARG A 37 17.45 -9.16 14.03
N GLU A 38 17.56 -9.30 15.35
CA GLU A 38 18.29 -8.34 16.20
C GLU A 38 19.79 -8.60 16.24
N GLN A 39 20.20 -9.87 16.39
CA GLN A 39 21.59 -10.24 16.67
C GLN A 39 22.38 -10.61 15.41
N VAL A 40 21.73 -11.26 14.44
CA VAL A 40 22.41 -11.72 13.21
C VAL A 40 22.31 -10.66 12.12
N LEU A 41 21.11 -10.13 11.87
CA LEU A 41 20.83 -9.21 10.75
C LEU A 41 20.88 -7.73 11.15
N GLY A 42 20.82 -7.40 12.44
CA GLY A 42 20.85 -6.01 12.93
C GLY A 42 19.67 -5.16 12.43
N LEU A 43 18.51 -5.76 12.13
CA LEU A 43 17.37 -5.08 11.51
C LEU A 43 16.37 -4.52 12.54
N PRO A 44 15.78 -3.33 12.29
CA PRO A 44 14.77 -2.76 13.18
C PRO A 44 13.47 -3.56 13.14
N LYS A 45 12.66 -3.44 14.19
CA LYS A 45 11.38 -4.17 14.29
C LYS A 45 10.37 -3.62 13.28
N THR A 46 10.09 -4.39 12.23
CA THR A 46 8.99 -4.16 11.29
C THR A 46 8.47 -5.50 10.77
N HIS A 47 7.20 -5.55 10.36
CA HIS A 47 6.61 -6.79 9.82
C HIS A 47 7.35 -7.34 8.60
N TYR A 48 7.90 -6.47 7.76
CA TYR A 48 8.69 -6.88 6.60
C TYR A 48 10.02 -7.53 7.03
N TYR A 49 10.73 -6.92 7.99
CA TYR A 49 12.00 -7.48 8.48
C TYR A 49 11.82 -8.76 9.30
N ASP A 50 10.66 -8.96 9.93
CA ASP A 50 10.33 -10.24 10.56
C ASP A 50 10.14 -11.35 9.50
N ALA A 51 9.60 -11.03 8.31
CA ALA A 51 9.51 -12.00 7.21
C ALA A 51 10.89 -12.30 6.61
N VAL A 52 11.73 -11.27 6.45
CA VAL A 52 13.12 -11.44 6.01
C VAL A 52 13.90 -12.33 6.96
N SER A 53 13.77 -12.16 8.28
CA SER A 53 14.49 -12.99 9.25
C SER A 53 14.01 -14.44 9.33
N ILE A 54 12.82 -14.74 8.79
CA ILE A 54 12.32 -16.12 8.62
C ILE A 54 12.97 -16.77 7.39
N CYS A 55 13.06 -16.03 6.28
CA CYS A 55 13.53 -16.58 5.01
C CYS A 55 15.04 -16.63 4.87
N CYS A 56 15.78 -15.72 5.49
CA CYS A 56 17.22 -15.63 5.32
C CYS A 56 18.00 -16.59 6.21
N GLU A 57 19.07 -17.13 5.64
CA GLU A 57 20.09 -17.88 6.35
C GLU A 57 21.10 -16.95 7.02
N ASP A 58 21.88 -17.49 7.94
CA ASP A 58 22.86 -16.72 8.70
C ASP A 58 23.97 -16.20 7.76
N GLY A 59 24.12 -14.87 7.67
CA GLY A 59 25.14 -14.23 6.83
C GLY A 59 24.65 -13.77 5.45
N GLU A 60 23.38 -13.99 5.09
CA GLU A 60 22.83 -13.45 3.85
C GLU A 60 22.62 -11.94 3.91
N LEU A 61 23.09 -11.24 2.88
CA LEU A 61 22.91 -9.79 2.74
C LEU A 61 21.61 -9.49 1.99
N VAL A 62 20.65 -8.91 2.69
CA VAL A 62 19.35 -8.55 2.12
C VAL A 62 19.42 -7.15 1.54
N GLN A 63 19.37 -7.06 0.21
CA GLN A 63 19.28 -5.79 -0.49
C GLN A 63 17.83 -5.39 -0.66
N GLN A 64 17.51 -4.13 -0.32
CA GLN A 64 16.18 -3.60 -0.58
C GLN A 64 16.00 -3.40 -2.09
N GLY A 65 14.92 -3.93 -2.63
CA GLY A 65 14.54 -3.70 -4.02
C GLY A 65 14.33 -2.21 -4.32
N LYS A 66 14.61 -1.79 -5.56
CA LYS A 66 14.43 -0.39 -6.01
C LYS A 66 12.98 0.09 -5.89
N HIS A 67 12.03 -0.83 -5.98
CA HIS A 67 10.60 -0.53 -6.01
C HIS A 67 9.85 -1.28 -4.92
N VAL A 68 8.87 -0.60 -4.32
CA VAL A 68 7.93 -1.16 -3.35
C VAL A 68 6.52 -1.10 -3.95
N LEU A 69 5.86 -2.24 -4.00
CA LEU A 69 4.45 -2.30 -4.33
C LEU A 69 3.62 -1.99 -3.09
N ARG A 70 2.90 -0.88 -3.12
CA ARG A 70 1.94 -0.52 -2.08
C ARG A 70 0.55 -0.98 -2.47
N LYS A 71 -0.21 -1.43 -1.47
CA LYS A 71 -1.59 -1.89 -1.60
C LYS A 71 -2.46 -1.16 -0.59
N ARG A 72 -3.60 -0.63 -1.02
CA ARG A 72 -4.61 0.01 -0.17
C ARG A 72 -5.99 -0.50 -0.54
N HIS A 73 -6.72 -1.01 0.45
CA HIS A 73 -8.13 -1.36 0.29
C HIS A 73 -9.01 -0.14 0.54
N VAL A 74 -9.97 0.08 -0.35
CA VAL A 74 -10.94 1.18 -0.25
C VAL A 74 -12.24 0.61 0.29
N ALA A 75 -12.81 1.27 1.30
CA ALA A 75 -14.11 0.91 1.84
C ALA A 75 -15.20 1.02 0.76
N SER A 76 -16.19 0.12 0.81
CA SER A 76 -17.27 0.10 -0.19
C SER A 76 -18.14 1.38 -0.17
N GLY A 77 -18.24 2.04 0.98
CA GLY A 77 -19.12 3.19 1.18
C GLY A 77 -18.37 4.51 1.16
N ASP A 78 -18.81 5.42 0.31
CA ASP A 78 -18.52 6.85 0.42
C ASP A 78 -19.83 7.56 0.82
N TYR A 79 -20.10 7.59 2.13
CA TYR A 79 -21.41 8.00 2.65
C TYR A 79 -21.65 9.51 2.56
N GLN A 80 -20.60 10.31 2.41
CA GLN A 80 -20.72 11.75 2.30
C GLN A 80 -21.12 12.16 0.88
N GLN A 81 -22.36 12.64 0.72
CA GLN A 81 -22.92 13.07 -0.57
C GLN A 81 -23.00 14.59 -0.74
N THR A 82 -22.84 15.33 0.36
CA THR A 82 -22.91 16.79 0.42
C THR A 82 -21.74 17.36 1.23
N LYS A 83 -21.42 18.64 0.98
CA LYS A 83 -20.40 19.41 1.70
C LYS A 83 -20.92 20.83 1.95
N GLY A 84 -20.38 21.49 2.97
CA GLY A 84 -20.78 22.85 3.37
C GLY A 84 -21.38 22.86 4.77
N ILE A 85 -21.50 24.04 5.37
CA ILE A 85 -22.02 24.21 6.74
C ILE A 85 -23.47 23.72 6.83
N ARG A 86 -24.24 23.91 5.75
CA ARG A 86 -25.65 23.52 5.64
C ARG A 86 -25.87 22.42 4.61
N SER A 87 -24.82 21.66 4.27
CA SER A 87 -24.86 20.64 3.20
C SER A 87 -25.27 21.19 1.83
N GLU A 88 -25.02 22.47 1.58
CA GLU A 88 -25.52 23.19 0.41
C GLU A 88 -24.84 22.77 -0.91
N LYS A 89 -23.66 22.14 -0.86
CA LYS A 89 -22.91 21.71 -2.05
C LYS A 89 -23.03 20.21 -2.22
N ARG A 90 -23.74 19.76 -3.25
CA ARG A 90 -23.81 18.34 -3.62
C ARG A 90 -22.50 17.88 -4.27
N ILE A 91 -21.97 16.76 -3.80
CA ILE A 91 -20.76 16.15 -4.36
C ILE A 91 -21.14 15.40 -5.64
N PRO A 92 -20.43 15.61 -6.76
CA PRO A 92 -20.73 14.93 -8.02
C PRO A 92 -20.45 13.41 -7.91
N VAL A 93 -21.52 12.64 -7.92
CA VAL A 93 -21.50 11.17 -7.90
C VAL A 93 -21.28 10.63 -9.32
N GLY A 94 -20.71 9.42 -9.43
CA GLY A 94 -20.57 8.73 -10.71
C GLY A 94 -19.34 9.12 -11.53
N LYS A 95 -19.42 8.90 -12.85
CA LYS A 95 -18.35 9.28 -13.80
C LYS A 95 -18.48 10.75 -14.14
N LEU A 96 -17.37 11.47 -14.11
CA LEU A 96 -17.31 12.85 -14.59
C LEU A 96 -16.17 12.95 -15.60
N PHE A 97 -16.50 13.37 -16.82
CA PHE A 97 -15.59 13.35 -17.98
C PHE A 97 -14.86 12.01 -18.14
N GLY A 98 -15.53 10.88 -17.89
CA GLY A 98 -14.95 9.54 -18.02
C GLY A 98 -14.11 9.05 -16.83
N LEU A 99 -13.88 9.89 -15.80
CA LEU A 99 -13.14 9.54 -14.59
C LEU A 99 -14.05 9.33 -13.37
N LYS A 100 -13.66 8.39 -12.49
CA LYS A 100 -14.23 8.18 -11.15
C LYS A 100 -13.18 8.45 -10.08
N LYS A 101 -13.67 8.61 -8.84
CA LYS A 101 -12.82 8.56 -7.64
C LYS A 101 -12.06 7.23 -7.63
N HIS A 102 -10.78 7.29 -7.26
CA HIS A 102 -9.84 6.17 -7.23
C HIS A 102 -9.45 5.58 -8.60
N ASP A 103 -9.80 6.23 -9.72
CA ASP A 103 -9.14 5.91 -10.99
C ASP A 103 -7.67 6.35 -10.91
N PHE A 104 -6.76 5.56 -11.48
CA PHE A 104 -5.35 5.90 -11.58
C PHE A 104 -5.09 6.60 -12.91
N VAL A 105 -4.55 7.82 -12.84
CA VAL A 105 -4.39 8.69 -14.02
C VAL A 105 -2.99 9.29 -14.06
N GLN A 106 -2.51 9.48 -15.29
CA GLN A 106 -1.30 10.22 -15.60
C GLN A 106 -1.67 11.58 -16.17
N THR A 107 -1.07 12.61 -15.60
CA THR A 107 -1.21 13.99 -16.06
C THR A 107 0.18 14.61 -16.20
N PRO A 108 0.31 15.74 -16.92
CA PRO A 108 1.57 16.48 -16.97
C PRO A 108 2.07 16.96 -15.60
N GLN A 109 1.18 17.03 -14.61
CA GLN A 109 1.46 17.50 -13.24
C GLN A 109 1.81 16.35 -12.28
N GLY A 110 1.80 15.10 -12.78
CA GLY A 110 2.09 13.90 -12.01
C GLY A 110 1.09 12.78 -12.24
N THR A 111 1.44 11.60 -11.73
CA THR A 111 0.64 10.38 -11.73
C THR A 111 0.05 10.13 -10.34
N GLY A 112 -1.22 9.76 -10.27
CA GLY A 112 -1.87 9.48 -8.99
C GLY A 112 -3.32 9.00 -9.11
N PHE A 113 -3.94 8.78 -7.95
CA PHE A 113 -5.35 8.45 -7.85
C PHE A 113 -6.22 9.69 -7.77
N VAL A 114 -7.37 9.66 -8.44
CA VAL A 114 -8.36 10.74 -8.35
C VAL A 114 -9.00 10.75 -6.97
N LYS A 115 -8.74 11.81 -6.18
CA LYS A 115 -9.32 12.02 -4.84
C LYS A 115 -10.68 12.72 -4.89
N GLY A 116 -10.75 13.82 -5.65
CA GLY A 116 -11.91 14.70 -5.71
C GLY A 116 -12.09 15.25 -7.11
N LYS A 117 -13.35 15.49 -7.49
CA LYS A 117 -13.74 15.92 -8.84
C LYS A 117 -14.60 17.19 -8.76
N ARG A 118 -14.46 18.07 -9.73
CA ARG A 118 -15.26 19.29 -9.90
C ARG A 118 -15.98 19.21 -11.25
N SER A 119 -17.25 19.62 -11.30
CA SER A 119 -18.07 19.65 -12.53
C SER A 119 -17.42 20.41 -13.69
N SER A 120 -16.52 21.35 -13.40
CA SER A 120 -15.74 22.10 -14.39
C SER A 120 -14.64 21.30 -15.11
N GLY A 121 -14.38 20.04 -14.72
CA GLY A 121 -13.34 19.20 -15.34
C GLY A 121 -12.00 19.22 -14.63
N TYR A 122 -11.95 19.85 -13.45
CA TYR A 122 -10.78 19.82 -12.58
C TYR A 122 -10.90 18.74 -11.50
N PHE A 123 -9.77 18.12 -11.15
CA PHE A 123 -9.72 17.08 -10.11
C PHE A 123 -8.45 17.17 -9.27
N ALA A 124 -8.49 16.58 -8.08
CA ALA A 124 -7.35 16.46 -7.19
C ALA A 124 -6.75 15.06 -7.29
N LEU A 125 -5.43 15.00 -7.25
CA LEU A 125 -4.63 13.78 -7.28
C LEU A 125 -4.04 13.50 -5.91
N GLU A 126 -4.05 12.23 -5.52
CA GLU A 126 -3.37 11.72 -4.35
C GLU A 126 -2.53 10.48 -4.66
N THR A 127 -1.50 10.26 -3.86
CA THR A 127 -0.72 9.03 -3.85
C THR A 127 -1.53 7.92 -3.16
N ILE A 128 -1.11 6.66 -3.30
CA ILE A 128 -1.71 5.54 -2.56
C ILE A 128 -1.70 5.73 -1.03
N LEU A 129 -0.77 6.54 -0.49
CA LEU A 129 -0.68 6.87 0.93
C LEU A 129 -1.68 7.97 1.36
N GLY A 130 -2.36 8.60 0.41
CA GLY A 130 -3.29 9.72 0.67
C GLY A 130 -2.64 11.11 0.60
N ASP A 131 -1.32 11.16 0.38
CA ASP A 131 -0.58 12.41 0.17
C ASP A 131 -1.05 13.12 -1.10
N LYS A 132 -1.13 14.44 -1.03
CA LYS A 132 -1.62 15.25 -2.14
C LYS A 132 -0.53 15.41 -3.19
N VAL A 133 -0.77 14.89 -4.39
CA VAL A 133 0.12 15.08 -5.56
C VAL A 133 -0.17 16.43 -6.21
N HIS A 134 -1.44 16.69 -6.53
CA HIS A 134 -1.85 17.95 -7.14
C HIS A 134 -3.30 18.31 -6.80
N ALA A 135 -3.60 19.61 -6.66
CA ALA A 135 -4.92 20.07 -6.18
C ALA A 135 -5.98 20.24 -7.28
N SER A 136 -5.52 20.49 -8.52
CA SER A 136 -6.37 20.98 -9.59
C SER A 136 -5.82 20.61 -10.97
N ALA A 137 -5.70 19.32 -11.22
CA ALA A 137 -5.41 18.81 -12.56
C ALA A 137 -6.62 18.97 -13.46
N ASN A 138 -6.39 19.25 -14.73
CA ASN A 138 -7.46 19.50 -15.71
C ASN A 138 -7.51 18.33 -16.69
N ILE A 139 -8.69 17.74 -16.86
CA ILE A 139 -8.85 16.57 -17.72
C ILE A 139 -8.54 16.85 -19.19
N LYS A 140 -8.76 18.08 -19.66
CA LYS A 140 -8.52 18.48 -21.04
C LYS A 140 -7.02 18.62 -21.37
N LYS A 141 -6.15 18.67 -20.36
CA LYS A 141 -4.70 18.84 -20.53
C LYS A 141 -3.99 17.49 -20.45
N ASN A 142 -4.03 16.73 -21.55
CA ASN A 142 -3.31 15.46 -21.74
C ASN A 142 -3.41 14.50 -20.53
N THR A 143 -4.63 14.28 -20.05
CA THR A 143 -4.88 13.30 -18.98
C THR A 143 -5.15 11.94 -19.58
N VAL A 144 -4.35 10.95 -19.21
CA VAL A 144 -4.53 9.55 -19.63
C VAL A 144 -4.92 8.72 -18.40
N ARG A 145 -6.00 7.94 -18.53
CA ARG A 145 -6.36 6.97 -17.49
C ARG A 145 -5.56 5.69 -17.68
N ILE A 146 -4.71 5.37 -16.70
CA ILE A 146 -3.90 4.15 -16.71
C ILE A 146 -4.76 2.96 -16.28
N SER A 147 -5.48 3.07 -15.16
CA SER A 147 -6.35 2.00 -14.67
C SER A 147 -7.66 2.54 -14.10
N ALA A 148 -8.72 1.75 -14.28
CA ALA A 148 -10.00 2.01 -13.67
C ALA A 148 -9.97 1.64 -12.18
N ARG A 149 -10.84 2.27 -11.38
CA ARG A 149 -10.95 1.97 -9.96
C ARG A 149 -11.20 0.48 -9.69
N THR A 150 -10.53 -0.01 -8.66
CA THR A 150 -10.74 -1.32 -8.05
C THR A 150 -10.92 -1.16 -6.54
N THR A 151 -11.49 -2.16 -5.88
CA THR A 151 -11.58 -2.22 -4.40
C THR A 151 -10.21 -2.19 -3.75
N THR A 152 -9.24 -2.83 -4.41
CA THR A 152 -7.83 -2.79 -4.06
C THR A 152 -7.10 -1.87 -5.02
N LEU A 153 -6.51 -0.81 -4.48
CA LEU A 153 -5.60 0.06 -5.20
C LEU A 153 -4.17 -0.47 -5.03
N THR A 154 -3.41 -0.48 -6.11
CA THR A 154 -2.00 -0.84 -6.12
C THR A 154 -1.20 0.26 -6.81
N GLN A 155 -0.04 0.58 -6.27
CA GLN A 155 0.87 1.55 -6.86
C GLN A 155 2.30 1.10 -6.60
N LEU A 156 3.10 1.03 -7.66
CA LEU A 156 4.53 0.84 -7.56
C LEU A 156 5.17 2.18 -7.25
N MET A 157 5.99 2.22 -6.21
CA MET A 157 6.69 3.42 -5.74
C MET A 157 8.17 3.11 -5.60
N GLU A 158 9.02 4.12 -5.70
CA GLU A 158 10.43 3.96 -5.34
C GLU A 158 10.56 3.64 -3.85
N ALA A 159 11.45 2.72 -3.53
CA ALA A 159 11.80 2.43 -2.15
C ALA A 159 12.46 3.67 -1.55
N ALA A 160 12.01 4.08 -0.36
CA ALA A 160 12.80 5.03 0.43
C ALA A 160 14.14 4.34 0.74
N ILE A 161 15.24 4.86 0.20
CA ILE A 161 16.58 4.42 0.56
C ILE A 161 16.72 4.69 2.07
N PRO A 162 16.99 3.67 2.90
CA PRO A 162 17.24 3.93 4.30
C PRO A 162 18.52 4.77 4.39
N LEU A 163 18.42 5.99 4.94
CA LEU A 163 19.58 6.70 5.46
C LEU A 163 20.23 5.79 6.50
N GLY A 164 21.27 5.03 6.13
CA GLY A 164 22.06 4.30 7.13
C GLY A 164 22.72 2.99 6.70
N THR A 165 22.38 2.37 5.57
CA THR A 165 23.25 1.31 5.05
C THR A 165 24.34 1.95 4.21
N LYS A 166 25.60 1.80 4.66
CA LYS A 166 26.77 2.09 3.81
C LYS A 166 26.66 1.18 2.59
N VAL A 167 26.02 1.65 1.54
CA VAL A 167 26.15 1.06 0.22
C VAL A 167 27.58 1.39 -0.21
N PRO A 168 28.49 0.42 -0.41
CA PRO A 168 29.73 0.73 -1.10
C PRO A 168 29.30 1.28 -2.46
N SER A 169 29.59 2.55 -2.67
CA SER A 169 29.42 3.24 -3.93
C SER A 169 30.21 2.49 -5.00
N ILE A 170 29.52 1.68 -5.80
CA ILE A 170 30.05 1.32 -7.11
C ILE A 170 29.66 2.48 -8.02
N LEU A 171 30.60 3.44 -8.10
CA LEU A 171 30.80 4.23 -9.31
C LEU A 171 30.96 3.23 -10.46
N ALA A 172 29.88 2.97 -11.20
CA ALA A 172 30.00 2.42 -12.53
C ALA A 172 30.42 3.58 -13.44
N VAL A 173 31.73 3.75 -13.56
CA VAL A 173 32.35 4.30 -14.75
C VAL A 173 32.04 3.35 -15.90
N ASN A 174 31.32 3.83 -16.90
CA ASN A 174 31.58 3.66 -18.33
C ASN A 174 30.58 4.48 -19.13
#